data_AF-A0A8T9ZYC2-F1
#
_entry.id   AF-A0A8T9ZYC2-F1
#
_cell.length_a   1.000
_cell.length_b   1.000
_cell.length_c   1.000
_cell.angle_alpha   90.00
_cell.angle_beta   90.00
_cell.angle_gamma   90.00
#
_symmetry.space_group_name_H-M   'P 1'
#
loop_
_entity.id
_entity.type
_entity.pdbx_description
1 polymer ?
#
loop_
_entity_poly.entity_id
_entity_poly.type
_entity_poly.pdbx_seq_one_letter_code
_entity_poly.pdbx_strand_id
1 'polypeptide(L)'
;MRRRSFIKAFGVAGGLVGLGSESTGARSDDRRTQLMAGTEQETTLSINDSSSDGLTTLVVGGMHGNEPAGYLAGDDIQDWTPDTGALLVLPRANAVAVQNGAREANGDLNRQFPLTESPTTELAREIWNVVTEFQPDLVIDMHESVGRYIDGWLGQSVGYSPLRNGCCAAQLSIDAVNESIDASVNHFHPRFLPRPSEDPTGVFVQRTAFELGIPTYIIETYKDLDLSARIRWQKAHVKRLIDALTAVAASDPTHVLAVDGEGSRVAYTIAVDGTITATDTTDAHDAVGDSRVNSLVHGGVDYYHFTGQITTFDVTHGDSDDITVYVDGVKRTHDELTPQESSQLRLRSTGDPVEYQLGVTESFTATQSMDSEEWVFEDRAYGVVDGDPDVYEYKRAVDHFNVTSGDSDDLTVTVDGHPVTADVLDVTPTHDLLIRGATARYRFAVSGTVSGVGSQSHDRRSESTASGRIGDSSDHYRFTGAIISFDLIRGDEDDLELLVDGNERTIAALNPSDIHELRVSGTGSRTPYAFEVSGIVYPTATATGEDHVGVDRVSGAVAAGHDDYLFRGDVTAFRLPSGSFEAIDVFLDGRRVSLTQLNPRT
;
A
#
# COMPACT_ATOMS: atom_id res chain seq x y z
N MET A 1 10.90 3.72 -8.72
CA MET A 1 11.43 2.33 -8.84
C MET A 1 12.24 2.22 -10.13
N ARG A 2 13.46 1.66 -10.10
CA ARG A 2 14.33 1.53 -11.29
C ARG A 2 14.19 0.14 -11.93
N ARG A 3 14.27 0.06 -13.26
CA ARG A 3 14.38 -1.19 -14.03
C ARG A 3 15.36 -2.20 -13.42
N ARG A 4 14.89 -3.39 -13.06
CA ARG A 4 15.76 -4.53 -12.68
C ARG A 4 16.05 -5.37 -13.92
N SER A 5 17.33 -5.53 -14.26
CA SER A 5 17.73 -6.39 -15.39
C SER A 5 17.70 -7.85 -14.96
N PHE A 6 16.71 -8.60 -15.45
CA PHE A 6 16.60 -10.04 -15.21
C PHE A 6 17.61 -10.83 -16.08
N ILE A 7 18.84 -11.01 -15.57
CA ILE A 7 19.86 -11.87 -16.19
C ILE A 7 19.71 -13.29 -15.62
N LYS A 8 19.19 -14.22 -16.43
CA LYS A 8 18.99 -15.64 -16.05
C LYS A 8 20.28 -16.29 -15.55
N ALA A 9 20.19 -16.95 -14.40
CA ALA A 9 21.12 -18.00 -13.97
C ALA A 9 20.39 -19.34 -13.68
N PHE A 10 19.43 -19.74 -14.52
CA PHE A 10 18.94 -21.12 -14.51
C PHE A 10 19.76 -21.99 -15.49
N GLY A 11 20.48 -22.96 -14.94
CA GLY A 11 21.40 -23.82 -15.69
C GLY A 11 20.70 -24.64 -16.77
N VAL A 12 20.93 -24.29 -18.03
CA VAL A 12 20.59 -25.14 -19.18
C VAL A 12 21.86 -25.85 -19.65
N ALA A 13 21.89 -27.16 -19.47
CA ALA A 13 22.82 -28.01 -20.19
C ALA A 13 22.42 -28.05 -21.68
N GLY A 14 23.22 -27.41 -22.53
CA GLY A 14 23.40 -27.82 -23.94
C GLY A 14 23.10 -26.79 -25.03
N GLY A 15 24.15 -26.44 -25.80
CA GLY A 15 24.04 -26.13 -27.23
C GLY A 15 24.30 -24.68 -27.67
N LEU A 16 25.54 -24.38 -28.05
CA LEU A 16 25.91 -23.19 -28.85
C LEU A 16 25.25 -23.20 -30.24
N VAL A 17 24.84 -22.03 -30.74
CA VAL A 17 25.29 -21.36 -32.00
C VAL A 17 24.32 -20.23 -32.38
N GLY A 18 24.86 -19.05 -32.72
CA GLY A 18 24.24 -18.13 -33.69
C GLY A 18 24.18 -16.65 -33.29
N LEU A 19 25.18 -15.86 -33.69
CA LEU A 19 25.15 -14.39 -33.70
C LEU A 19 24.23 -13.88 -34.83
N GLY A 20 23.32 -12.98 -34.50
CA GLY A 20 22.58 -12.16 -35.46
C GLY A 20 22.08 -10.89 -34.77
N SER A 21 22.52 -9.73 -35.24
CA SER A 21 21.99 -8.43 -34.80
C SER A 21 20.76 -8.10 -35.62
N GLU A 22 19.62 -7.86 -34.97
CA GLU A 22 18.52 -7.09 -35.55
C GLU A 22 17.96 -6.14 -34.49
N SER A 23 17.80 -4.88 -34.88
CA SER A 23 17.07 -3.86 -34.15
C SER A 23 15.57 -4.10 -34.29
N THR A 24 14.85 -4.29 -33.19
CA THR A 24 13.38 -4.33 -33.17
C THR A 24 12.86 -3.59 -31.94
N GLY A 25 11.80 -2.80 -32.12
CA GLY A 25 11.17 -1.98 -31.08
C GLY A 25 10.72 -2.77 -29.86
N ALA A 26 10.54 -2.06 -28.75
CA ALA A 26 10.12 -2.57 -27.46
C ALA A 26 8.89 -3.49 -27.63
N ARG A 27 9.12 -4.79 -27.48
CA ARG A 27 8.13 -5.84 -27.51
C ARG A 27 8.20 -6.47 -26.13
N SER A 28 7.05 -6.59 -25.45
CA SER A 28 6.93 -7.34 -24.21
C SER A 28 7.58 -8.72 -24.37
N ASP A 29 8.50 -9.07 -23.48
CA ASP A 29 9.28 -10.30 -23.59
C ASP A 29 8.61 -11.38 -22.72
N ASP A 30 7.64 -12.11 -23.29
CA ASP A 30 6.98 -13.25 -22.65
C ASP A 30 7.97 -14.42 -22.54
N ARG A 31 8.31 -14.80 -21.30
CA ARG A 31 9.30 -15.83 -21.00
C ARG A 31 8.72 -16.84 -20.02
N ARG A 32 8.87 -18.13 -20.34
CA ARG A 32 8.56 -19.24 -19.43
C ARG A 32 9.86 -19.85 -18.88
N THR A 33 9.86 -20.16 -17.60
CA THR A 33 10.97 -20.83 -16.90
C THR A 33 10.42 -22.04 -16.16
N GLN A 34 11.08 -23.20 -16.30
CA GLN A 34 10.72 -24.40 -15.55
C GLN A 34 11.46 -24.44 -14.21
N LEU A 35 10.71 -24.53 -13.12
CA LEU A 35 11.22 -24.89 -11.80
C LEU A 35 11.23 -26.41 -11.69
N MET A 36 12.22 -26.96 -10.98
CA MET A 36 12.35 -28.42 -10.80
C MET A 36 12.39 -29.20 -12.14
N ALA A 37 13.02 -28.63 -13.17
CA ALA A 37 13.02 -29.15 -14.53
C ALA A 37 13.51 -30.61 -14.61
N GLY A 38 12.76 -31.47 -15.31
CA GLY A 38 13.07 -32.88 -15.48
C GLY A 38 12.72 -33.77 -14.28
N THR A 39 12.03 -33.25 -13.26
CA THR A 39 11.54 -34.02 -12.11
C THR A 39 10.01 -34.19 -12.17
N GLU A 40 9.44 -35.06 -11.33
CA GLU A 40 7.98 -35.22 -11.20
C GLU A 40 7.28 -33.96 -10.64
N GLN A 41 8.02 -33.08 -9.96
CA GLN A 41 7.51 -31.83 -9.39
C GLN A 41 7.74 -30.61 -10.30
N GLU A 42 8.09 -30.81 -11.58
CA GLU A 42 8.29 -29.73 -12.55
C GLU A 42 7.06 -28.82 -12.61
N THR A 43 7.29 -27.51 -12.55
CA THR A 43 6.23 -26.50 -12.67
C THR A 43 6.75 -25.25 -13.39
N THR A 44 5.86 -24.53 -14.06
CA THR A 44 6.22 -23.42 -14.95
C THR A 44 5.93 -22.07 -14.31
N LEU A 45 6.95 -21.21 -14.26
CA LEU A 45 6.85 -19.79 -14.00
C LEU A 45 6.68 -19.03 -15.33
N SER A 46 5.60 -18.27 -15.45
CA SER A 46 5.41 -17.29 -16.54
C SER A 46 5.97 -15.92 -16.13
N ILE A 47 6.58 -15.20 -17.05
CA ILE A 47 7.18 -13.88 -16.83
C ILE A 47 6.76 -12.96 -17.98
N ASN A 48 5.90 -12.00 -17.67
CA ASN A 48 5.41 -11.00 -18.61
C ASN A 48 6.02 -9.63 -18.25
N ASP A 49 7.08 -9.25 -18.94
CA ASP A 49 7.79 -7.98 -18.74
C ASP A 49 7.32 -6.93 -19.77
N SER A 50 6.81 -5.80 -19.29
CA SER A 50 6.37 -4.66 -20.11
C SER A 50 7.53 -3.93 -20.80
N SER A 51 8.78 -4.19 -20.39
CA SER A 51 9.99 -3.44 -20.73
C SER A 51 10.02 -1.99 -20.25
N SER A 52 9.00 -1.56 -19.49
CA SER A 52 8.89 -0.23 -18.89
C SER A 52 9.03 -0.32 -17.37
N ASP A 53 9.63 0.68 -16.74
CA ASP A 53 9.84 0.70 -15.28
C ASP A 53 8.49 0.73 -14.55
N GLY A 54 8.31 -0.12 -13.53
CA GLY A 54 7.07 -0.23 -12.77
C GLY A 54 7.09 -1.39 -11.79
N LEU A 55 5.93 -1.68 -11.21
CA LEU A 55 5.73 -2.71 -10.17
C LEU A 55 6.06 -4.11 -10.70
N THR A 56 6.95 -4.84 -10.02
CA THR A 56 7.18 -6.27 -10.26
C THR A 56 6.33 -7.10 -9.31
N THR A 57 5.34 -7.83 -9.83
CA THR A 57 4.42 -8.64 -9.01
C THR A 57 4.64 -10.13 -9.23
N LEU A 58 4.71 -10.92 -8.16
CA LEU A 58 4.65 -12.38 -8.19
C LEU A 58 3.26 -12.87 -7.72
N VAL A 59 2.56 -13.60 -8.58
CA VAL A 59 1.28 -14.24 -8.27
C VAL A 59 1.47 -15.75 -8.23
N VAL A 60 1.02 -16.37 -7.13
CA VAL A 60 1.19 -17.80 -6.89
C VAL A 60 -0.17 -18.46 -6.67
N GLY A 61 -0.36 -19.62 -7.29
CA GLY A 61 -1.51 -20.48 -7.10
C GLY A 61 -1.11 -21.95 -6.96
N GLY A 62 -2.01 -22.77 -6.45
CA GLY A 62 -1.81 -24.22 -6.40
C GLY A 62 -0.73 -24.68 -5.41
N MET A 63 -0.53 -23.93 -4.32
CA MET A 63 0.21 -24.41 -3.15
C MET A 63 -0.42 -25.71 -2.60
N HIS A 64 -1.75 -25.74 -2.60
CA HIS A 64 -2.56 -26.94 -2.37
C HIS A 64 -3.32 -27.34 -3.64
N GLY A 65 -3.35 -28.63 -3.95
CA GLY A 65 -3.97 -29.14 -5.17
C GLY A 65 -5.49 -29.34 -5.11
N ASN A 66 -6.06 -29.38 -3.91
CA ASN A 66 -7.51 -29.45 -3.69
C ASN A 66 -8.18 -28.07 -3.63
N GLU A 67 -7.45 -27.01 -4.02
CA GLU A 67 -7.86 -25.61 -4.02
C GLU A 67 -7.89 -25.07 -5.47
N PRO A 68 -8.82 -25.59 -6.32
CA PRO A 68 -8.86 -25.31 -7.76
C PRO A 68 -9.01 -23.85 -8.17
N ALA A 69 -9.61 -23.00 -7.34
CA ALA A 69 -9.82 -21.62 -7.73
C ALA A 69 -8.49 -20.88 -7.96
N GLY A 70 -7.50 -21.11 -7.10
CA GLY A 70 -6.18 -20.46 -7.16
C GLY A 70 -5.41 -20.79 -8.42
N TYR A 71 -5.21 -22.07 -8.72
CA TYR A 71 -4.41 -22.44 -9.88
C TYR A 71 -5.13 -22.22 -11.21
N LEU A 72 -6.46 -22.27 -11.25
CA LEU A 72 -7.22 -21.93 -12.46
C LEU A 72 -7.26 -20.41 -12.70
N ALA A 73 -7.34 -19.60 -11.64
CA ALA A 73 -7.15 -18.16 -11.75
C ALA A 73 -5.73 -17.83 -12.24
N GLY A 74 -4.71 -18.50 -11.68
CA GLY A 74 -3.32 -18.36 -12.11
C GLY A 74 -3.11 -18.72 -13.59
N ASP A 75 -3.72 -19.81 -14.07
CA ASP A 75 -3.65 -20.22 -15.49
C ASP A 75 -4.19 -19.13 -16.44
N ASP A 76 -5.15 -18.31 -15.99
CA ASP A 76 -5.66 -17.15 -16.75
C ASP A 76 -4.77 -15.90 -16.56
N ILE A 77 -4.26 -15.66 -15.35
CA ILE A 77 -3.46 -14.47 -15.02
C ILE A 77 -2.08 -14.52 -15.69
N GLN A 78 -1.52 -15.71 -15.94
CA GLN A 78 -0.23 -15.86 -16.61
C GLN A 78 -0.18 -15.28 -18.03
N ASP A 79 -1.33 -15.00 -18.64
CA ASP A 79 -1.44 -14.39 -19.97
C ASP A 79 -1.69 -12.87 -19.89
N TRP A 80 -1.78 -12.28 -18.69
CA TRP A 80 -1.95 -10.83 -18.51
C TRP A 80 -0.65 -10.09 -18.81
N THR A 81 -0.72 -8.99 -19.55
CA THR A 81 0.42 -8.12 -19.82
C THR A 81 0.31 -6.86 -18.95
N PRO A 82 1.28 -6.56 -18.07
CA PRO A 82 1.28 -5.30 -17.34
C PRO A 82 1.65 -4.14 -18.27
N ASP A 83 1.10 -2.96 -18.01
CA ASP A 83 1.43 -1.74 -18.76
C ASP A 83 2.85 -1.22 -18.41
N THR A 84 3.25 -1.39 -17.15
CA THR A 84 4.57 -1.05 -16.59
C THR A 84 5.03 -2.12 -15.61
N GLY A 85 6.33 -2.33 -15.46
CA GLY A 85 6.89 -3.36 -14.60
C GLY A 85 6.78 -4.76 -15.20
N ALA A 86 6.69 -5.76 -14.33
CA ALA A 86 6.66 -7.17 -14.72
C ALA A 86 5.66 -7.98 -13.88
N LEU A 87 5.02 -8.96 -14.52
CA LEU A 87 4.10 -9.89 -13.87
C LEU A 87 4.67 -11.31 -13.96
N LEU A 88 5.03 -11.87 -12.81
CA LEU A 88 5.48 -13.23 -12.64
C LEU A 88 4.33 -14.08 -12.12
N VAL A 89 4.05 -15.22 -12.75
CA VAL A 89 2.92 -16.07 -12.37
C VAL A 89 3.36 -17.52 -12.27
N LEU A 90 3.21 -18.09 -11.08
CA LEU A 90 3.41 -19.51 -10.80
C LEU A 90 2.04 -20.14 -10.50
N PRO A 91 1.27 -20.56 -11.52
CA PRO A 91 -0.12 -20.95 -11.34
C PRO A 91 -0.29 -22.28 -10.61
N ARG A 92 0.66 -23.22 -10.76
CA ARG A 92 0.56 -24.59 -10.26
C ARG A 92 1.78 -24.93 -9.42
N ALA A 93 2.00 -24.21 -8.32
CA ALA A 93 3.20 -24.32 -7.50
C ALA A 93 3.51 -25.77 -7.08
N ASN A 94 2.51 -26.51 -6.59
CA ASN A 94 2.62 -27.93 -6.29
C ASN A 94 1.94 -28.78 -7.39
N ALA A 95 2.58 -28.86 -8.56
CA ALA A 95 2.01 -29.51 -9.75
C ALA A 95 1.50 -30.95 -9.49
N VAL A 96 2.20 -31.73 -8.66
CA VAL A 96 1.80 -33.09 -8.28
C VAL A 96 0.53 -33.08 -7.42
N ALA A 97 0.45 -32.22 -6.41
CA ALA A 97 -0.75 -32.11 -5.59
C ALA A 97 -1.96 -31.67 -6.43
N VAL A 98 -1.74 -30.69 -7.32
CA VAL A 98 -2.75 -30.19 -8.27
C VAL A 98 -3.25 -31.31 -9.20
N GLN A 99 -2.35 -32.10 -9.78
CA GLN A 99 -2.72 -33.24 -10.63
C GLN A 99 -3.57 -34.27 -9.88
N ASN A 100 -3.27 -34.47 -8.59
CA ASN A 100 -3.98 -35.43 -7.74
C ASN A 100 -5.28 -34.88 -7.14
N GLY A 101 -5.54 -33.57 -7.28
CA GLY A 101 -6.66 -32.91 -6.59
C GLY A 101 -6.57 -33.03 -5.06
N ALA A 102 -5.35 -33.19 -4.53
CA ALA A 102 -5.07 -33.42 -3.12
C ALA A 102 -4.44 -32.18 -2.49
N ARG A 103 -4.60 -31.97 -1.19
CA ARG A 103 -3.99 -30.82 -0.49
C ARG A 103 -2.48 -30.79 -0.65
N GLU A 104 -1.85 -31.96 -0.60
CA GLU A 104 -0.41 -32.12 -0.60
C GLU A 104 0.01 -33.33 -1.44
N ALA A 105 1.30 -33.39 -1.77
CA ALA A 105 1.92 -34.55 -2.40
C ALA A 105 3.11 -35.05 -1.57
N ASN A 106 4.03 -34.13 -1.24
CA ASN A 106 5.22 -34.38 -0.42
C ASN A 106 5.20 -33.53 0.86
N GLY A 107 4.07 -33.56 1.56
CA GLY A 107 3.75 -32.66 2.67
C GLY A 107 3.15 -31.32 2.22
N ASP A 108 2.61 -30.57 3.17
CA ASP A 108 2.01 -29.25 2.96
C ASP A 108 3.10 -28.26 2.53
N LEU A 109 3.08 -27.87 1.24
CA LEU A 109 4.07 -26.96 0.65
C LEU A 109 4.08 -25.61 1.37
N ASN A 110 2.91 -25.13 1.81
CA ASN A 110 2.78 -23.87 2.53
C ASN A 110 3.14 -23.98 4.02
N ARG A 111 3.89 -25.02 4.40
CA ARG A 111 4.59 -25.19 5.69
C ARG A 111 6.10 -25.34 5.53
N GLN A 112 6.62 -25.22 4.29
CA GLN A 112 8.02 -25.49 3.96
C GLN A 112 8.89 -24.23 3.87
N PHE A 113 8.38 -23.08 4.34
CA PHE A 113 9.06 -21.78 4.31
C PHE A 113 9.32 -21.24 5.73
N PRO A 114 10.08 -21.95 6.58
CA PRO A 114 10.41 -21.45 7.92
C PRO A 114 11.17 -20.11 7.83
N LEU A 115 10.91 -19.21 8.77
CA LEU A 115 11.61 -17.95 8.90
C LEU A 115 13.07 -18.18 9.28
N THR A 116 13.99 -17.40 8.71
CA THR A 116 15.44 -17.42 9.03
C THR A 116 16.18 -18.75 8.74
N GLU A 117 15.46 -19.82 8.41
CA GLU A 117 16.02 -21.11 8.01
C GLU A 117 15.93 -21.33 6.50
N SER A 118 16.59 -22.36 5.98
CA SER A 118 16.42 -22.75 4.58
C SER A 118 15.04 -23.37 4.35
N PRO A 119 14.35 -23.10 3.22
CA PRO A 119 13.16 -23.86 2.86
C PRO A 119 13.46 -25.36 2.89
N THR A 120 12.50 -26.15 3.37
CA THR A 120 12.75 -27.53 3.83
C THR A 120 12.74 -28.56 2.70
N THR A 121 11.99 -28.30 1.61
CA THR A 121 11.92 -29.16 0.41
C THR A 121 12.62 -28.51 -0.79
N GLU A 122 13.02 -29.30 -1.78
CA GLU A 122 13.64 -28.78 -3.02
C GLU A 122 12.69 -27.83 -3.78
N LEU A 123 11.42 -28.20 -3.91
CA LEU A 123 10.41 -27.34 -4.53
C LEU A 123 10.25 -25.99 -3.79
N ALA A 124 10.20 -26.01 -2.46
CA ALA A 124 10.11 -24.77 -1.69
C ALA A 124 11.37 -23.89 -1.86
N ARG A 125 12.56 -24.50 -1.98
CA ARG A 125 13.80 -23.76 -2.29
C ARG A 125 13.76 -23.13 -3.67
N GLU A 126 13.28 -23.84 -4.69
CA GLU A 126 13.15 -23.29 -6.04
C GLU A 126 12.17 -22.11 -6.08
N ILE A 127 11.03 -22.21 -5.38
CA ILE A 127 10.07 -21.10 -5.27
C ILE A 127 10.69 -19.91 -4.51
N TRP A 128 11.44 -20.15 -3.44
CA TRP A 128 12.15 -19.10 -2.70
C TRP A 128 13.27 -18.45 -3.53
N ASN A 129 13.94 -19.23 -4.38
CA ASN A 129 14.92 -18.72 -5.35
C ASN A 129 14.27 -17.73 -6.32
N VAL A 130 13.02 -17.96 -6.76
CA VAL A 130 12.29 -16.97 -7.57
C VAL A 130 12.11 -15.66 -6.80
N VAL A 131 11.70 -15.70 -5.53
CA VAL A 131 11.54 -14.48 -4.73
C VAL A 131 12.86 -13.73 -4.57
N THR A 132 13.94 -14.44 -4.27
CA THR A 132 15.27 -13.83 -4.03
C THR A 132 15.97 -13.39 -5.31
N GLU A 133 15.76 -14.06 -6.45
CA GLU A 133 16.31 -13.67 -7.76
C GLU A 133 15.58 -12.47 -8.36
N PHE A 134 14.25 -12.51 -8.37
CA PHE A 134 13.44 -11.47 -9.00
C PHE A 134 13.13 -10.31 -8.07
N GLN A 135 13.22 -10.53 -6.75
CA GLN A 135 12.97 -9.55 -5.70
C GLN A 135 11.66 -8.77 -5.95
N PRO A 136 10.49 -9.44 -6.07
CA PRO A 136 9.26 -8.76 -6.43
C PRO A 136 8.92 -7.62 -5.47
N ASP A 137 8.26 -6.59 -5.97
CA ASP A 137 7.72 -5.48 -5.17
C ASP A 137 6.40 -5.87 -4.48
N LEU A 138 5.76 -6.95 -4.94
CA LEU A 138 4.48 -7.46 -4.44
C LEU A 138 4.39 -8.98 -4.62
N VAL A 139 3.94 -9.70 -3.59
CA VAL A 139 3.60 -11.13 -3.69
C VAL A 139 2.14 -11.39 -3.35
N ILE A 140 1.42 -12.14 -4.18
CA ILE A 140 0.03 -12.54 -3.94
C ILE A 140 -0.08 -14.06 -4.04
N ASP A 141 -0.60 -14.70 -3.00
CA ASP A 141 -0.80 -16.15 -2.94
C ASP A 141 -2.30 -16.48 -2.85
N MET A 142 -2.79 -17.37 -3.71
CA MET A 142 -4.22 -17.65 -3.87
C MET A 142 -4.59 -19.04 -3.33
N HIS A 143 -5.47 -19.07 -2.33
CA HIS A 143 -5.87 -20.24 -1.55
C HIS A 143 -7.38 -20.39 -1.44
N GLU A 144 -7.80 -21.51 -0.87
CA GLU A 144 -9.18 -21.73 -0.48
C GLU A 144 -9.32 -22.35 0.91
N SER A 145 -10.42 -22.01 1.59
CA SER A 145 -10.72 -22.50 2.92
C SER A 145 -11.98 -23.33 2.99
N VAL A 146 -12.04 -24.20 4.01
CA VAL A 146 -13.17 -25.10 4.28
C VAL A 146 -14.39 -24.42 4.91
N GLY A 147 -14.28 -23.15 5.31
CA GLY A 147 -15.36 -22.36 5.87
C GLY A 147 -15.10 -20.86 5.65
N ARG A 148 -16.04 -20.02 6.09
CA ARG A 148 -15.93 -18.57 5.94
C ARG A 148 -15.26 -17.91 7.13
N TYR A 149 -14.71 -16.72 6.91
CA TYR A 149 -14.04 -15.93 7.93
C TYR A 149 -14.99 -15.56 9.07
N ILE A 150 -16.21 -15.13 8.73
CA ILE A 150 -17.27 -14.82 9.71
C ILE A 150 -17.70 -16.04 10.54
N ASP A 151 -17.42 -17.26 10.06
CA ASP A 151 -17.72 -18.52 10.74
C ASP A 151 -16.49 -19.05 11.52
N GLY A 152 -15.42 -18.25 11.65
CA GLY A 152 -14.18 -18.61 12.36
C GLY A 152 -13.15 -19.38 11.51
N TRP A 153 -13.27 -19.36 10.18
CA TRP A 153 -12.32 -19.99 9.25
C TRP A 153 -11.55 -18.91 8.45
N LEU A 154 -10.98 -19.25 7.29
CA LEU A 154 -10.21 -18.30 6.47
C LEU A 154 -10.91 -17.86 5.19
N GLY A 155 -11.93 -18.56 4.72
CA GLY A 155 -12.53 -18.31 3.41
C GLY A 155 -13.30 -17.00 3.35
N GLN A 156 -13.30 -16.34 2.20
CA GLN A 156 -13.77 -14.96 2.07
C GLN A 156 -12.97 -14.04 2.99
N SER A 157 -11.65 -14.09 2.86
CA SER A 157 -10.77 -13.08 3.44
C SER A 157 -9.64 -12.73 2.48
N VAL A 158 -9.11 -11.52 2.64
CA VAL A 158 -7.82 -11.13 2.06
C VAL A 158 -6.89 -10.87 3.23
N GLY A 159 -5.94 -11.77 3.43
CA GLY A 159 -4.86 -11.59 4.38
C GLY A 159 -3.80 -10.67 3.81
N TYR A 160 -3.27 -9.75 4.59
CA TYR A 160 -2.21 -8.83 4.16
C TYR A 160 -1.07 -8.75 5.15
N SER A 161 0.13 -8.49 4.64
CA SER A 161 1.31 -8.25 5.48
C SER A 161 1.17 -6.94 6.26
N PRO A 162 1.55 -6.92 7.54
CA PRO A 162 1.66 -5.68 8.30
C PRO A 162 2.89 -4.93 7.78
N LEU A 163 2.74 -3.98 6.84
CA LEU A 163 3.69 -2.92 6.43
C LEU A 163 3.16 -2.13 5.21
N ARG A 164 3.62 -0.88 5.02
CA ARG A 164 3.56 -0.08 3.77
C ARG A 164 2.18 -0.03 3.09
N ASN A 165 1.15 0.45 3.78
CA ASN A 165 -0.21 0.65 3.24
C ASN A 165 -0.94 -0.63 2.77
N GLY A 166 -0.45 -1.82 3.15
CA GLY A 166 -1.05 -3.10 2.72
C GLY A 166 -2.53 -3.25 3.08
N CYS A 167 -2.93 -2.75 4.25
CA CYS A 167 -4.34 -2.76 4.68
C CYS A 167 -5.24 -1.92 3.75
N CYS A 168 -4.80 -0.73 3.34
CA CYS A 168 -5.59 0.16 2.48
C CYS A 168 -5.87 -0.49 1.12
N ALA A 169 -4.85 -1.09 0.50
CA ALA A 169 -5.01 -1.79 -0.77
C ALA A 169 -5.85 -3.08 -0.64
N ALA A 170 -5.71 -3.83 0.47
CA ALA A 170 -6.60 -4.97 0.77
C ALA A 170 -8.06 -4.52 0.87
N GLN A 171 -8.33 -3.47 1.65
CA GLN A 171 -9.68 -2.98 1.90
C GLN A 171 -10.34 -2.45 0.62
N LEU A 172 -9.61 -1.65 -0.18
CA LEU A 172 -10.07 -1.21 -1.50
C LEU A 172 -10.41 -2.40 -2.41
N SER A 173 -9.58 -3.44 -2.38
CA SER A 173 -9.81 -4.66 -3.16
C SER A 173 -11.04 -5.43 -2.68
N ILE A 174 -11.24 -5.51 -1.36
CA ILE A 174 -12.35 -6.18 -0.68
C ILE A 174 -13.68 -5.50 -0.99
N ASP A 175 -13.78 -4.19 -0.77
CA ASP A 175 -15.00 -3.43 -0.99
C ASP A 175 -15.45 -3.59 -2.43
N ALA A 176 -14.54 -3.35 -3.37
CA ALA A 176 -14.78 -3.47 -4.80
C ALA A 176 -15.15 -4.88 -5.29
N VAL A 177 -14.83 -5.94 -4.54
CA VAL A 177 -15.24 -7.32 -4.86
C VAL A 177 -16.56 -7.67 -4.16
N ASN A 178 -16.75 -7.27 -2.91
CA ASN A 178 -17.96 -7.52 -2.12
C ASN A 178 -19.22 -6.95 -2.74
N GLU A 179 -19.06 -5.86 -3.46
CA GLU A 179 -20.08 -5.28 -4.31
C GLU A 179 -20.60 -6.25 -5.37
N SER A 180 -19.77 -7.12 -5.91
CA SER A 180 -20.22 -8.16 -6.85
C SER A 180 -20.88 -9.37 -6.17
N ILE A 181 -21.07 -9.33 -4.84
CA ILE A 181 -21.52 -10.45 -4.01
C ILE A 181 -22.84 -10.10 -3.32
N ASP A 182 -23.94 -10.63 -3.83
CA ASP A 182 -25.30 -10.34 -3.32
C ASP A 182 -25.50 -10.75 -1.84
N ALA A 183 -24.95 -11.89 -1.46
CA ALA A 183 -25.15 -12.45 -0.13
C ALA A 183 -24.03 -12.01 0.81
N SER A 184 -24.35 -11.14 1.77
CA SER A 184 -23.37 -10.59 2.74
C SER A 184 -22.63 -11.66 3.55
N VAL A 185 -23.23 -12.85 3.72
CA VAL A 185 -22.56 -14.00 4.33
C VAL A 185 -21.31 -14.44 3.53
N ASN A 186 -21.21 -14.11 2.24
CA ASN A 186 -20.07 -14.42 1.38
C ASN A 186 -19.16 -13.21 1.14
N HIS A 187 -19.34 -12.10 1.87
CA HIS A 187 -18.44 -10.96 1.77
C HIS A 187 -17.04 -11.34 2.28
N PHE A 188 -16.03 -10.82 1.59
CA PHE A 188 -14.64 -10.87 1.98
C PHE A 188 -14.38 -9.89 3.13
N HIS A 189 -13.44 -10.25 3.99
CA HIS A 189 -13.00 -9.44 5.11
C HIS A 189 -11.48 -9.25 5.13
N PRO A 190 -10.99 -8.09 5.59
CA PRO A 190 -9.56 -7.90 5.83
C PRO A 190 -9.12 -8.80 6.99
N ARG A 191 -7.90 -9.36 6.90
CA ARG A 191 -7.25 -9.97 8.06
C ARG A 191 -5.74 -9.73 8.02
N PHE A 192 -5.11 -9.67 9.18
CA PHE A 192 -3.66 -9.74 9.24
C PHE A 192 -3.17 -11.14 8.86
N LEU A 193 -1.96 -11.22 8.32
CA LEU A 193 -1.23 -12.48 8.28
C LEU A 193 -0.92 -12.92 9.72
N PRO A 194 -0.97 -14.24 10.02
CA PRO A 194 -0.50 -14.76 11.30
C PRO A 194 0.92 -14.31 11.59
N ARG A 195 1.20 -14.01 12.85
CA ARG A 195 2.54 -13.62 13.29
C ARG A 195 3.52 -14.79 13.17
N PRO A 196 4.83 -14.52 13.05
CA PRO A 196 5.88 -15.55 13.11
C PRO A 196 5.73 -16.57 14.25
N SER A 197 5.27 -16.13 15.42
CA SER A 197 5.04 -16.93 16.62
C SER A 197 3.69 -17.66 16.63
N GLU A 198 2.78 -17.33 15.72
CA GLU A 198 1.45 -17.93 15.62
C GLU A 198 1.41 -19.06 14.60
N ASP A 199 0.64 -20.09 14.93
CA ASP A 199 0.31 -21.12 13.95
C ASP A 199 -0.63 -20.58 12.87
N PRO A 200 -0.45 -20.98 11.60
CA PRO A 200 0.58 -21.90 11.13
C PRO A 200 1.94 -21.24 10.84
N THR A 201 3.02 -21.91 11.25
CA THR A 201 4.39 -21.54 10.86
C THR A 201 4.79 -22.07 9.48
N GLY A 202 5.82 -21.47 8.88
CA GLY A 202 6.39 -21.94 7.61
C GLY A 202 5.60 -21.53 6.36
N VAL A 203 4.78 -20.48 6.46
CA VAL A 203 3.92 -19.96 5.40
C VAL A 203 4.70 -19.08 4.42
N PHE A 204 4.50 -19.27 3.12
CA PHE A 204 5.25 -18.59 2.06
C PHE A 204 5.15 -17.06 2.11
N VAL A 205 3.91 -16.52 2.14
CA VAL A 205 3.67 -15.07 2.20
C VAL A 205 4.13 -14.47 3.53
N GLN A 206 4.03 -15.22 4.63
CA GLN A 206 4.53 -14.80 5.93
C GLN A 206 6.04 -14.62 5.86
N ARG A 207 6.79 -15.65 5.45
CA ARG A 207 8.24 -15.53 5.30
C ARG A 207 8.64 -14.37 4.41
N THR A 208 7.98 -14.23 3.26
CA THR A 208 8.27 -13.14 2.32
C THR A 208 8.03 -11.76 2.94
N ALA A 209 6.95 -11.59 3.69
CA ALA A 209 6.64 -10.34 4.39
C ALA A 209 7.58 -10.07 5.56
N PHE A 210 7.79 -11.02 6.44
CA PHE A 210 8.55 -10.76 7.67
C PHE A 210 10.06 -10.72 7.39
N GLU A 211 10.60 -11.62 6.56
CA GLU A 211 12.04 -11.70 6.26
C GLU A 211 12.50 -10.64 5.25
N LEU A 212 11.68 -10.35 4.23
CA LEU A 212 12.07 -9.43 3.14
C LEU A 212 11.30 -8.10 3.17
N GLY A 213 10.18 -8.01 3.90
CA GLY A 213 9.21 -6.90 3.88
C GLY A 213 8.80 -6.43 2.50
N ILE A 214 8.68 -7.41 1.61
CA ILE A 214 7.91 -7.30 0.39
C ILE A 214 6.43 -7.36 0.81
N PRO A 215 5.59 -6.37 0.42
CA PRO A 215 4.15 -6.44 0.64
C PRO A 215 3.57 -7.75 0.10
N THR A 216 2.81 -8.45 0.94
CA THR A 216 2.18 -9.71 0.54
C THR A 216 0.70 -9.78 0.85
N TYR A 217 -0.02 -10.53 0.02
CA TYR A 217 -1.42 -10.83 0.23
C TYR A 217 -1.69 -12.33 0.08
N ILE A 218 -2.61 -12.85 0.88
CA ILE A 218 -3.18 -14.18 0.71
C ILE A 218 -4.69 -14.06 0.48
N ILE A 219 -5.16 -14.49 -0.68
CA ILE A 219 -6.57 -14.41 -1.03
C ILE A 219 -7.20 -15.78 -0.76
N GLU A 220 -8.24 -15.81 0.07
CA GLU A 220 -8.90 -17.03 0.50
C GLU A 220 -10.36 -17.03 0.06
N THR A 221 -10.77 -17.99 -0.77
CA THR A 221 -12.20 -18.20 -1.08
C THR A 221 -12.80 -19.35 -0.29
N TYR A 222 -14.10 -19.29 0.03
CA TYR A 222 -14.78 -20.43 0.63
C TYR A 222 -15.06 -21.52 -0.43
N LYS A 223 -14.45 -22.70 -0.25
CA LYS A 223 -14.40 -23.76 -1.26
C LYS A 223 -15.74 -24.35 -1.70
N ASP A 224 -16.79 -24.23 -0.89
CA ASP A 224 -18.12 -24.77 -1.23
C ASP A 224 -18.98 -23.78 -2.04
N LEU A 225 -18.46 -22.58 -2.32
CA LEU A 225 -19.06 -21.66 -3.29
C LEU A 225 -18.78 -22.13 -4.72
N ASP A 226 -19.58 -21.63 -5.66
CA ASP A 226 -19.43 -21.97 -7.07
C ASP A 226 -18.00 -21.69 -7.56
N LEU A 227 -17.37 -22.69 -8.18
CA LEU A 227 -15.96 -22.61 -8.60
C LEU A 227 -15.72 -21.42 -9.54
N SER A 228 -16.66 -21.13 -10.43
CA SER A 228 -16.52 -20.00 -11.34
C SER A 228 -16.56 -18.66 -10.60
N ALA A 229 -17.33 -18.55 -9.52
CA ALA A 229 -17.35 -17.36 -8.66
C ALA A 229 -16.02 -17.19 -7.93
N ARG A 230 -15.49 -18.27 -7.33
CA ARG A 230 -14.19 -18.25 -6.65
C ARG A 230 -13.06 -17.80 -7.58
N ILE A 231 -12.95 -18.39 -8.77
CA ILE A 231 -11.95 -18.00 -9.78
C ILE A 231 -12.10 -16.52 -10.14
N ARG A 232 -13.33 -16.05 -10.39
CA ARG A 232 -13.58 -14.64 -10.72
C ARG A 232 -13.14 -13.70 -9.60
N TRP A 233 -13.47 -13.99 -8.34
CA TRP A 233 -13.12 -13.13 -7.22
C TRP A 233 -11.63 -13.10 -6.95
N GLN A 234 -10.92 -14.23 -7.04
CA GLN A 234 -9.47 -14.24 -6.87
C GLN A 234 -8.75 -13.42 -7.95
N LYS A 235 -9.15 -13.57 -9.22
CA LYS A 235 -8.65 -12.72 -10.32
C LYS A 235 -8.96 -11.23 -10.07
N ALA A 236 -10.18 -10.94 -9.61
CA ALA A 236 -10.62 -9.59 -9.32
C ALA A 236 -9.77 -8.93 -8.22
N HIS A 237 -9.45 -9.68 -7.16
CA HIS A 237 -8.56 -9.21 -6.09
C HIS A 237 -7.13 -8.99 -6.58
N VAL A 238 -6.56 -9.94 -7.33
CA VAL A 238 -5.20 -9.79 -7.90
C VAL A 238 -5.08 -8.51 -8.71
N LYS A 239 -6.02 -8.28 -9.64
CA LYS A 239 -6.01 -7.07 -10.48
C LYS A 239 -6.08 -5.79 -9.64
N ARG A 240 -7.03 -5.72 -8.70
CA ARG A 240 -7.25 -4.54 -7.85
C ARG A 240 -6.05 -4.23 -6.96
N LEU A 241 -5.40 -5.25 -6.40
CA LEU A 241 -4.20 -5.09 -5.57
C LEU A 241 -3.03 -4.53 -6.38
N ILE A 242 -2.81 -5.06 -7.60
CA ILE A 242 -1.79 -4.55 -8.51
C ILE A 242 -2.06 -3.09 -8.87
N ASP A 243 -3.31 -2.75 -9.20
CA ASP A 243 -3.70 -1.39 -9.59
C ASP A 243 -3.51 -0.39 -8.44
N ALA A 244 -4.00 -0.73 -7.25
CA ALA A 244 -3.89 0.12 -6.06
C ALA A 244 -2.42 0.40 -5.70
N LEU A 245 -1.55 -0.61 -5.75
CA LEU A 245 -0.14 -0.45 -5.42
C LEU A 245 0.67 0.22 -6.52
N THR A 246 0.28 0.07 -7.79
CA THR A 246 0.88 0.81 -8.90
C THR A 246 0.61 2.31 -8.75
N ALA A 247 -0.62 2.68 -8.35
CA ALA A 247 -0.97 4.08 -8.12
C ALA A 247 -0.18 4.71 -6.95
N VAL A 248 0.07 3.95 -5.87
CA VAL A 248 0.91 4.40 -4.74
C VAL A 248 2.38 4.53 -5.14
N ALA A 249 2.90 3.57 -5.92
CA ALA A 249 4.30 3.60 -6.38
C ALA A 249 4.60 4.76 -7.35
N ALA A 250 3.57 5.28 -8.04
CA ALA A 250 3.69 6.44 -8.92
C ALA A 250 3.74 7.78 -8.17
N SER A 251 3.49 7.81 -6.85
CA SER A 251 3.34 9.03 -6.05
C SER A 251 4.34 9.15 -4.90
N ASP A 252 5.60 8.70 -5.07
CA ASP A 252 6.64 9.01 -4.08
C ASP A 252 6.70 10.54 -3.92
N PRO A 253 6.31 11.08 -2.74
CA PRO A 253 6.14 12.52 -2.60
C PRO A 253 7.46 13.21 -2.91
N THR A 254 7.40 14.20 -3.80
CA THR A 254 8.56 15.03 -4.10
C THR A 254 8.76 16.01 -2.95
N HIS A 255 9.87 15.84 -2.24
CA HIS A 255 10.34 16.70 -1.17
C HIS A 255 11.19 17.84 -1.71
N VAL A 256 11.19 18.98 -1.01
CA VAL A 256 12.06 20.13 -1.30
C VAL A 256 13.17 20.20 -0.27
N LEU A 257 14.42 20.06 -0.72
CA LEU A 257 15.61 20.31 0.09
C LEU A 257 16.14 21.70 -0.24
N ALA A 258 16.38 22.52 0.78
CA ALA A 258 17.03 23.82 0.65
C ALA A 258 18.30 23.86 1.50
N VAL A 259 19.43 24.23 0.91
CA VAL A 259 20.71 24.40 1.61
C VAL A 259 21.10 25.87 1.54
N ASP A 260 20.91 26.58 2.65
CA ASP A 260 21.21 28.00 2.78
C ASP A 260 22.62 28.21 3.34
N GLY A 261 23.48 28.86 2.57
CA GLY A 261 24.84 29.20 3.00
C GLY A 261 24.90 30.57 3.66
N GLU A 262 25.23 30.62 4.95
CA GLU A 262 25.48 31.85 5.69
C GLU A 262 26.99 32.07 5.87
N GLY A 263 27.60 32.89 5.02
CA GLY A 263 28.99 33.34 5.23
C GLY A 263 30.02 32.72 4.30
N SER A 264 30.85 31.78 4.81
CA SER A 264 32.02 31.27 4.10
C SER A 264 31.68 30.16 3.08
N ARG A 265 32.66 29.72 2.26
CA ARG A 265 32.40 28.71 1.21
C ARG A 265 32.24 27.34 1.86
N VAL A 266 31.10 26.69 1.67
CA VAL A 266 30.84 25.33 2.15
C VAL A 266 30.53 24.42 0.97
N ALA A 267 31.31 23.35 0.82
CA ALA A 267 31.08 22.31 -0.18
C ALA A 267 30.49 21.07 0.47
N TYR A 268 29.43 20.51 -0.10
CA TYR A 268 28.68 19.41 0.49
C TYR A 268 28.30 18.34 -0.53
N THR A 269 28.00 17.14 -0.04
CA THR A 269 27.51 16.01 -0.83
C THR A 269 26.19 15.52 -0.27
N ILE A 270 25.19 15.36 -1.14
CA ILE A 270 23.89 14.77 -0.79
C ILE A 270 23.74 13.45 -1.55
N ALA A 271 23.23 12.41 -0.92
CA ALA A 271 22.73 11.22 -1.58
C ALA A 271 21.30 10.91 -1.12
N VAL A 272 20.48 10.42 -2.04
CA VAL A 272 19.12 9.93 -1.76
C VAL A 272 18.96 8.50 -2.26
N ASP A 273 18.03 7.75 -1.68
CA ASP A 273 17.65 6.41 -2.17
C ASP A 273 16.63 6.45 -3.31
N GLY A 274 15.97 7.61 -3.51
CA GLY A 274 15.10 7.90 -4.66
C GLY A 274 15.82 8.68 -5.77
N THR A 275 15.17 9.75 -6.25
CA THR A 275 15.74 10.64 -7.28
C THR A 275 16.01 12.02 -6.72
N ILE A 276 17.01 12.74 -7.22
CA ILE A 276 17.27 14.14 -6.86
C ILE A 276 17.53 14.97 -8.11
N THR A 277 16.92 16.15 -8.18
CA THR A 277 17.00 17.06 -9.31
C THR A 277 17.23 18.48 -8.84
N ALA A 278 18.05 19.22 -9.59
CA ALA A 278 18.28 20.65 -9.39
C ALA A 278 17.03 21.46 -9.74
N THR A 279 16.82 22.56 -9.03
CA THR A 279 15.89 23.63 -9.44
C THR A 279 16.65 24.78 -10.11
N ASP A 280 15.95 25.84 -10.54
CA ASP A 280 16.52 27.03 -11.19
C ASP A 280 17.52 27.83 -10.33
N THR A 281 17.78 27.42 -9.09
CA THR A 281 18.70 28.08 -8.15
C THR A 281 20.13 27.55 -8.21
N THR A 282 20.37 26.41 -8.86
CA THR A 282 21.71 25.81 -8.98
C THR A 282 22.61 26.54 -10.00
N ASP A 283 23.92 26.52 -9.79
CA ASP A 283 24.93 27.14 -10.65
C ASP A 283 25.97 26.15 -11.21
N ALA A 284 27.03 26.68 -11.85
CA ALA A 284 28.07 25.87 -12.49
C ALA A 284 28.92 25.01 -11.52
N HIS A 285 28.76 25.19 -10.20
CA HIS A 285 29.44 24.41 -9.17
C HIS A 285 28.62 23.19 -8.72
N ASP A 286 27.38 23.03 -9.21
CA ASP A 286 26.49 21.94 -8.82
C ASP A 286 26.56 20.78 -9.82
N ALA A 287 27.06 19.65 -9.34
CA ALA A 287 27.05 18.39 -10.06
C ALA A 287 25.91 17.51 -9.52
N VAL A 288 24.73 17.65 -10.14
CA VAL A 288 23.54 16.84 -9.83
C VAL A 288 23.46 15.64 -10.76
N GLY A 289 23.52 14.43 -10.20
CA GLY A 289 23.20 13.17 -10.87
C GLY A 289 21.89 12.59 -10.36
N ASP A 290 21.46 11.45 -10.91
CA ASP A 290 20.13 10.88 -10.68
C ASP A 290 19.72 10.71 -9.21
N SER A 291 20.65 10.44 -8.30
CA SER A 291 20.41 10.21 -6.87
C SER A 291 21.48 10.82 -5.96
N ARG A 292 22.34 11.70 -6.50
CA ARG A 292 23.46 12.28 -5.75
C ARG A 292 23.79 13.68 -6.25
N VAL A 293 24.09 14.58 -5.32
CA VAL A 293 24.54 15.94 -5.57
C VAL A 293 25.91 16.13 -4.96
N ASN A 294 26.82 16.76 -5.69
CA ASN A 294 28.00 17.41 -5.11
C ASN A 294 27.91 18.89 -5.44
N SER A 295 27.89 19.74 -4.43
CA SER A 295 27.56 21.16 -4.57
C SER A 295 28.43 22.03 -3.66
N LEU A 296 28.39 23.34 -3.90
CA LEU A 296 29.06 24.36 -3.09
C LEU A 296 28.15 25.58 -2.95
N VAL A 297 27.93 26.02 -1.72
CA VAL A 297 27.22 27.27 -1.41
C VAL A 297 28.17 28.34 -0.85
N HIS A 298 27.89 29.61 -1.16
CA HIS A 298 28.65 30.77 -0.68
C HIS A 298 27.76 32.02 -0.67
N GLY A 299 26.84 32.08 0.30
CA GLY A 299 25.74 33.04 0.31
C GLY A 299 24.62 32.63 -0.64
N GLY A 300 23.38 32.59 -0.15
CA GLY A 300 22.21 32.18 -0.94
C GLY A 300 21.79 30.73 -0.67
N VAL A 301 20.74 30.28 -1.35
CA VAL A 301 20.08 29.00 -1.11
C VAL A 301 20.05 28.15 -2.36
N ASP A 302 20.56 26.93 -2.27
CA ASP A 302 20.40 25.92 -3.31
C ASP A 302 19.15 25.09 -3.01
N TYR A 303 18.26 24.95 -3.99
CA TYR A 303 17.06 24.13 -3.87
C TYR A 303 17.14 22.89 -4.76
N TYR A 304 16.75 21.76 -4.20
CA TYR A 304 16.64 20.48 -4.86
C TYR A 304 15.24 19.90 -4.66
N HIS A 305 14.72 19.24 -5.69
CA HIS A 305 13.57 18.36 -5.55
C HIS A 305 14.08 16.93 -5.47
N PHE A 306 13.64 16.18 -4.46
CA PHE A 306 14.01 14.78 -4.33
C PHE A 306 12.82 13.89 -3.97
N THR A 307 12.93 12.60 -4.28
CA THR A 307 12.00 11.56 -3.84
C THR A 307 12.76 10.57 -2.97
N GLY A 308 12.07 9.77 -2.17
CA GLY A 308 12.72 8.93 -1.16
C GLY A 308 13.30 9.76 -0.01
N GLN A 309 14.39 9.28 0.59
CA GLN A 309 15.01 9.86 1.78
C GLN A 309 16.48 10.26 1.52
N ILE A 310 16.98 11.19 2.33
CA ILE A 310 18.40 11.58 2.33
C ILE A 310 19.19 10.50 3.08
N THR A 311 20.10 9.84 2.37
CA THR A 311 20.96 8.77 2.89
C THR A 311 22.36 9.26 3.26
N THR A 312 22.74 10.43 2.75
CA THR A 312 24.02 11.08 3.05
C THR A 312 23.87 12.59 2.92
N PHE A 313 24.44 13.33 3.87
CA PHE A 313 24.62 14.77 3.83
C PHE A 313 25.97 15.10 4.47
N ASP A 314 27.02 15.21 3.67
CA ASP A 314 28.39 15.41 4.17
C ASP A 314 28.89 16.80 3.82
N VAL A 315 29.39 17.55 4.80
CA VAL A 315 30.20 18.75 4.55
C VAL A 315 31.63 18.34 4.21
N THR A 316 31.99 18.45 2.94
CA THR A 316 33.29 18.02 2.40
C THR A 316 34.39 19.09 2.51
N HIS A 317 34.01 20.36 2.62
CA HIS A 317 34.90 21.49 2.86
C HIS A 317 34.13 22.66 3.47
N GLY A 318 34.74 23.40 4.41
CA GLY A 318 34.07 24.48 5.14
C GLY A 318 33.60 24.05 6.53
N ASP A 319 32.78 24.87 7.18
CA ASP A 319 32.19 24.61 8.49
C ASP A 319 30.69 24.30 8.30
N SER A 320 30.17 23.26 8.98
CA SER A 320 28.75 22.94 8.96
C SER A 320 27.88 23.99 9.65
N ASP A 321 28.45 24.77 10.56
CA ASP A 321 27.76 25.88 11.23
C ASP A 321 27.47 27.06 10.27
N ASP A 322 28.16 27.12 9.11
CA ASP A 322 27.97 28.13 8.07
C ASP A 322 26.86 27.75 7.06
N ILE A 323 26.14 26.64 7.28
CA ILE A 323 24.96 26.26 6.48
C ILE A 323 23.73 25.99 7.35
N THR A 324 22.56 26.34 6.84
CA THR A 324 21.28 25.87 7.38
C THR A 324 20.56 25.04 6.32
N VAL A 325 20.16 23.83 6.69
CA VAL A 325 19.43 22.93 5.80
C VAL A 325 17.95 22.91 6.16
N TYR A 326 17.09 22.92 5.15
CA TYR A 326 15.65 22.76 5.29
C TYR A 326 15.15 21.60 4.44
N VAL A 327 14.31 20.75 5.00
CA VAL A 327 13.54 19.73 4.26
C VAL A 327 12.08 20.09 4.39
N ASP A 328 11.39 20.31 3.26
CA ASP A 328 10.02 20.78 3.17
C ASP A 328 9.75 22.03 4.01
N GLY A 329 10.74 22.94 4.03
CA GLY A 329 10.68 24.19 4.79
C GLY A 329 10.94 24.05 6.29
N VAL A 330 11.18 22.84 6.81
CA VAL A 330 11.53 22.60 8.20
C VAL A 330 13.05 22.52 8.35
N LYS A 331 13.61 23.34 9.23
CA LYS A 331 15.05 23.34 9.52
C LYS A 331 15.48 21.96 10.05
N ARG A 332 16.60 21.46 9.54
CA ARG A 332 17.27 20.23 9.97
C ARG A 332 18.73 20.53 10.28
N THR A 333 19.25 19.88 11.30
CA THR A 333 20.68 19.89 11.62
C THR A 333 21.41 18.83 10.78
N HIS A 334 22.72 19.00 10.63
CA HIS A 334 23.58 18.01 9.97
C HIS A 334 23.43 16.61 10.62
N ASP A 335 23.37 16.56 11.96
CA ASP A 335 23.25 15.30 12.71
C ASP A 335 21.88 14.63 12.54
N GLU A 336 20.81 15.40 12.34
CA GLU A 336 19.47 14.87 12.03
C GLU A 336 19.38 14.26 10.62
N LEU A 337 20.21 14.73 9.69
CA LEU A 337 20.26 14.23 8.31
C LEU A 337 21.17 13.02 8.16
N THR A 338 22.19 12.88 9.01
CA THR A 338 23.13 11.75 9.03
C THR A 338 23.62 11.41 10.45
N PRO A 339 22.78 10.79 11.29
CA PRO A 339 23.16 10.53 12.67
C PRO A 339 24.31 9.51 12.74
N GLN A 340 25.33 9.81 13.55
CA GLN A 340 26.52 8.96 13.73
C GLN A 340 26.44 8.09 15.00
N GLU A 341 25.69 8.55 16.01
CA GLU A 341 25.47 7.86 17.28
C GLU A 341 24.19 7.02 17.21
N SER A 342 24.16 5.89 17.93
CA SER A 342 22.96 5.07 18.06
C SER A 342 22.07 5.59 19.19
N SER A 343 20.78 5.77 18.91
CA SER A 343 19.72 5.94 19.88
C SER A 343 19.17 4.59 20.34
N GLN A 344 18.62 4.56 21.55
CA GLN A 344 17.99 3.40 22.15
C GLN A 344 16.48 3.61 22.24
N LEU A 345 15.70 2.81 21.50
CA LEU A 345 14.25 2.69 21.70
C LEU A 345 13.99 1.63 22.76
N ARG A 346 13.18 1.95 23.76
CA ARG A 346 12.74 1.02 24.80
C ARG A 346 11.22 0.98 24.87
N LEU A 347 10.67 -0.22 24.77
CA LEU A 347 9.24 -0.50 24.80
C LEU A 347 8.92 -1.26 26.08
N ARG A 348 7.85 -0.88 26.77
CA ARG A 348 7.42 -1.54 28.00
C ARG A 348 5.89 -1.55 28.10
N SER A 349 5.28 -2.71 28.30
CA SER A 349 3.87 -2.77 28.71
C SER A 349 3.72 -2.49 30.21
N THR A 350 2.72 -1.69 30.56
CA THR A 350 2.28 -1.40 31.93
C THR A 350 1.01 -2.15 32.34
N GLY A 351 0.41 -2.90 31.42
CA GLY A 351 -0.87 -3.56 31.58
C GLY A 351 -0.90 -4.91 30.85
N ASP A 352 -1.85 -5.08 29.94
CA ASP A 352 -1.96 -6.29 29.13
C ASP A 352 -0.84 -6.34 28.07
N PRO A 353 -0.51 -7.52 27.51
CA PRO A 353 0.50 -7.63 26.45
C PRO A 353 0.18 -6.69 25.28
N VAL A 354 1.18 -5.94 24.82
CA VAL A 354 1.04 -5.04 23.66
C VAL A 354 1.91 -5.55 22.53
N GLU A 355 1.29 -5.77 21.38
CA GLU A 355 1.96 -6.25 20.17
C GLU A 355 2.30 -5.06 19.29
N TYR A 356 3.54 -5.01 18.80
CA TYR A 356 4.00 -3.88 18.01
C TYR A 356 4.79 -4.31 16.79
N GLN A 357 4.89 -3.34 15.90
CA GLN A 357 5.73 -3.38 14.73
C GLN A 357 6.64 -2.16 14.73
N LEU A 358 7.90 -2.38 14.39
CA LEU A 358 8.94 -1.37 14.29
C LEU A 358 9.59 -1.45 12.91
N GLY A 359 9.73 -0.31 12.26
CA GLY A 359 10.60 -0.08 11.11
C GLY A 359 11.56 1.06 11.44
N VAL A 360 12.81 0.92 11.07
CA VAL A 360 13.79 1.99 11.11
C VAL A 360 14.51 2.03 9.77
N THR A 361 14.94 3.21 9.35
CA THR A 361 15.48 3.41 7.99
C THR A 361 16.89 2.80 7.82
N GLU A 362 17.55 2.40 8.90
CA GLU A 362 18.83 1.68 8.85
C GLU A 362 18.83 0.48 9.78
N SER A 363 19.68 -0.50 9.48
CA SER A 363 19.81 -1.72 10.27
C SER A 363 20.01 -1.40 11.75
N PHE A 364 19.16 -1.93 12.62
CA PHE A 364 19.29 -1.80 14.06
C PHE A 364 19.67 -3.15 14.67
N THR A 365 20.25 -3.10 15.86
CA THR A 365 20.60 -4.32 16.58
C THR A 365 19.65 -4.51 17.76
N ALA A 366 18.99 -5.66 17.75
CA ALA A 366 18.35 -6.25 18.92
C ALA A 366 19.33 -6.28 20.11
N THR A 367 18.95 -5.71 21.26
CA THR A 367 19.77 -5.88 22.48
C THR A 367 19.37 -7.15 23.24
N GLN A 368 20.14 -7.52 24.27
CA GLN A 368 20.01 -8.81 25.00
C GLN A 368 18.67 -9.03 25.76
N SER A 369 17.69 -8.13 25.66
CA SER A 369 16.41 -8.24 26.37
C SER A 369 15.30 -8.92 25.56
N MET A 370 15.56 -9.30 24.31
CA MET A 370 14.56 -9.88 23.41
C MET A 370 14.39 -11.38 23.66
N ASP A 371 13.14 -11.83 23.74
CA ASP A 371 12.77 -13.23 23.93
C ASP A 371 12.38 -13.90 22.59
N SER A 372 11.65 -15.01 22.64
CA SER A 372 11.25 -15.75 21.43
C SER A 372 10.07 -15.14 20.67
N GLU A 373 9.41 -14.15 21.26
CA GLU A 373 8.26 -13.44 20.69
C GLU A 373 8.70 -12.28 19.80
N GLU A 374 9.97 -11.86 19.87
CA GLU A 374 10.51 -10.80 19.05
C GLU A 374 11.34 -11.31 17.85
N TRP A 375 11.07 -10.73 16.69
CA TRP A 375 11.67 -11.09 15.41
C TRP A 375 12.28 -9.85 14.77
N VAL A 376 13.61 -9.83 14.67
CA VAL A 376 14.38 -8.72 14.07
C VAL A 376 14.93 -9.11 12.72
N PHE A 377 14.67 -8.26 11.73
CA PHE A 377 15.08 -8.42 10.34
C PHE A 377 15.72 -7.13 9.84
N GLU A 378 17.04 -7.02 9.99
CA GLU A 378 17.85 -5.86 9.59
C GLU A 378 17.28 -4.50 10.05
N ASP A 379 16.35 -3.94 9.27
CA ASP A 379 15.69 -2.65 9.40
C ASP A 379 14.28 -2.72 10.04
N ARG A 380 13.80 -3.92 10.41
CA ARG A 380 12.45 -4.13 10.98
C ARG A 380 12.43 -5.02 12.21
N ALA A 381 11.48 -4.80 13.11
CA ALA A 381 11.13 -5.73 14.18
C ALA A 381 9.62 -5.92 14.34
N TYR A 382 9.28 -7.08 14.85
CA TYR A 382 7.94 -7.46 15.27
C TYR A 382 8.07 -8.08 16.64
N GLY A 383 7.24 -7.69 17.60
CA GLY A 383 7.41 -8.18 18.96
C GLY A 383 6.17 -8.04 19.82
N VAL A 384 6.23 -8.63 21.01
CA VAL A 384 5.19 -8.55 22.02
C VAL A 384 5.83 -8.09 23.31
N VAL A 385 5.41 -6.94 23.82
CA VAL A 385 5.87 -6.53 25.14
C VAL A 385 4.92 -7.06 26.21
N ASP A 386 5.35 -8.12 26.90
CA ASP A 386 4.69 -8.66 28.10
C ASP A 386 5.67 -8.73 29.28
N GLY A 387 5.69 -7.67 30.09
CA GLY A 387 6.51 -7.59 31.30
C GLY A 387 7.89 -6.97 31.09
N ASP A 388 8.88 -7.76 30.63
CA ASP A 388 10.24 -7.26 30.40
C ASP A 388 10.27 -6.33 29.16
N PRO A 389 11.13 -5.30 29.16
CA PRO A 389 11.11 -4.32 28.09
C PRO A 389 11.96 -4.73 26.89
N ASP A 390 11.43 -4.50 25.70
CA ASP A 390 12.19 -4.63 24.46
C ASP A 390 13.04 -3.40 24.23
N VAL A 391 14.29 -3.63 23.83
CA VAL A 391 15.27 -2.56 23.67
C VAL A 391 16.00 -2.72 22.35
N TYR A 392 15.89 -1.68 21.52
CA TYR A 392 16.44 -1.59 20.17
C TYR A 392 17.48 -0.49 20.09
N GLU A 393 18.64 -0.78 19.51
CA GLU A 393 19.67 0.22 19.20
C GLU A 393 19.67 0.56 17.71
N TYR A 394 19.29 1.78 17.37
CA TYR A 394 19.14 2.27 16.00
C TYR A 394 19.96 3.54 15.78
N LYS A 395 20.46 3.77 14.56
CA LYS A 395 21.19 5.01 14.25
C LYS A 395 20.31 6.09 13.64
N ARG A 396 19.27 5.71 12.90
CA ARG A 396 18.37 6.67 12.24
C ARG A 396 16.94 6.48 12.71
N ALA A 397 16.17 7.57 12.64
CA ALA A 397 14.81 7.65 13.15
C ALA A 397 14.01 6.38 12.86
N VAL A 398 13.20 6.00 13.84
CA VAL A 398 12.09 5.09 13.63
C VAL A 398 11.24 5.69 12.52
N ASP A 399 11.06 4.94 11.43
CA ASP A 399 10.25 5.38 10.30
C ASP A 399 8.84 4.78 10.35
N HIS A 400 8.67 3.66 11.05
CA HIS A 400 7.36 3.08 11.27
C HIS A 400 7.26 2.53 12.69
N PHE A 401 6.20 2.88 13.40
CA PHE A 401 5.91 2.29 14.69
C PHE A 401 4.41 2.14 14.88
N ASN A 402 3.93 0.90 14.96
CA ASN A 402 2.50 0.62 15.06
C ASN A 402 2.20 -0.38 16.18
N VAL A 403 1.16 -0.09 16.97
CA VAL A 403 0.56 -1.07 17.88
C VAL A 403 -0.43 -1.90 17.07
N THR A 404 -0.11 -3.18 16.90
CA THR A 404 -0.88 -4.09 16.04
C THR A 404 -1.99 -4.80 16.79
N SER A 405 -1.87 -4.90 18.12
CA SER A 405 -2.86 -5.50 19.03
C SER A 405 -2.55 -5.10 20.47
N GLY A 406 -3.58 -5.08 21.33
CA GLY A 406 -3.48 -4.56 22.70
C GLY A 406 -3.86 -3.08 22.81
N ASP A 407 -3.88 -2.55 24.04
CA ASP A 407 -4.16 -1.14 24.29
C ASP A 407 -2.85 -0.33 24.18
N SER A 408 -2.82 0.66 23.29
CA SER A 408 -1.65 1.55 23.16
C SER A 408 -1.38 2.36 24.42
N ASP A 409 -2.40 2.60 25.26
CA ASP A 409 -2.24 3.30 26.54
C ASP A 409 -1.45 2.45 27.56
N ASP A 410 -1.41 1.12 27.36
CA ASP A 410 -0.57 0.23 28.17
C ASP A 410 0.89 0.22 27.68
N LEU A 411 1.22 0.83 26.55
CA LEU A 411 2.57 0.86 26.01
C LEU A 411 3.32 2.14 26.39
N THR A 412 4.38 2.00 27.17
CA THR A 412 5.36 3.06 27.40
C THR A 412 6.51 2.94 26.40
N VAL A 413 6.76 4.01 25.65
CA VAL A 413 7.85 4.12 24.70
C VAL A 413 8.85 5.18 25.18
N THR A 414 10.15 4.85 25.21
CA THR A 414 11.20 5.83 25.48
C THR A 414 12.31 5.77 24.43
N VAL A 415 12.83 6.94 24.06
CA VAL A 415 14.03 7.08 23.22
C VAL A 415 15.13 7.70 24.07
N ASP A 416 16.25 7.00 24.22
CA ASP A 416 17.38 7.42 25.05
C ASP A 416 16.95 7.81 26.48
N GLY A 417 15.98 7.06 27.02
CA GLY A 417 15.40 7.28 28.35
C GLY A 417 14.35 8.40 28.42
N HIS A 418 14.09 9.13 27.33
CA HIS A 418 13.07 10.17 27.26
C HIS A 418 11.74 9.59 26.76
N PRO A 419 10.62 9.81 27.47
CA PRO A 419 9.31 9.34 27.00
C PRO A 419 8.92 9.97 25.66
N VAL A 420 8.44 9.13 24.75
CA VAL A 420 7.83 9.54 23.48
C VAL A 420 6.51 8.79 23.32
N THR A 421 5.61 9.31 22.47
CA THR A 421 4.41 8.58 22.08
C THR A 421 4.70 7.76 20.82
N ALA A 422 3.98 6.65 20.64
CA ALA A 422 4.06 5.83 19.42
C ALA A 422 3.88 6.69 18.14
N ASP A 423 2.93 7.64 18.18
CA ASP A 423 2.65 8.56 17.06
C ASP A 423 3.83 9.48 16.67
N VAL A 424 4.77 9.73 17.59
CA VAL A 424 5.94 10.61 17.32
C VAL A 424 7.06 9.83 16.62
N LEU A 425 7.00 8.50 16.59
CA LEU A 425 7.97 7.63 15.96
C LEU A 425 7.55 7.15 14.55
N ASP A 426 6.37 7.50 14.06
CA ASP A 426 5.87 7.07 12.74
C ASP A 426 5.99 8.23 11.71
N VAL A 427 6.65 8.00 10.57
CA VAL A 427 6.77 8.99 9.47
C VAL A 427 5.52 9.09 8.60
N THR A 428 4.52 8.22 8.85
CA THR A 428 3.13 8.44 8.47
C THR A 428 2.35 8.96 9.68
N PRO A 429 2.61 10.21 10.12
CA PRO A 429 2.14 10.69 11.39
C PRO A 429 0.62 10.63 11.46
N THR A 430 0.17 10.31 12.66
CA THR A 430 -1.22 10.43 13.03
C THR A 430 -1.59 11.92 13.13
N HIS A 431 -2.51 12.36 12.28
CA HIS A 431 -3.03 13.71 12.20
C HIS A 431 -4.30 13.88 13.04
N ASP A 432 -4.51 15.06 13.60
CA ASP A 432 -5.74 15.43 14.29
C ASP A 432 -6.58 16.38 13.43
N LEU A 433 -7.86 16.04 13.22
CA LEU A 433 -8.86 16.90 12.57
C LEU A 433 -9.89 17.35 13.61
N LEU A 434 -9.86 18.64 13.96
CA LEU A 434 -10.86 19.29 14.78
C LEU A 434 -11.81 20.11 13.90
N ILE A 435 -13.11 19.85 14.05
CA ILE A 435 -14.19 20.51 13.32
C ILE A 435 -15.06 21.22 14.36
N ARG A 436 -15.19 22.54 14.28
CA ARG A 436 -16.03 23.32 15.20
C ARG A 436 -16.65 24.52 14.50
N GLY A 437 -17.71 25.07 15.08
CA GLY A 437 -18.39 26.22 14.49
C GLY A 437 -19.90 26.17 14.69
N ALA A 438 -20.65 26.85 13.82
CA ALA A 438 -22.11 26.84 13.86
C ALA A 438 -22.68 25.50 13.37
N THR A 439 -24.02 25.39 13.36
CA THR A 439 -24.68 24.12 13.00
C THR A 439 -24.38 23.71 11.56
N ALA A 440 -23.60 22.65 11.41
CA ALA A 440 -23.17 22.11 10.14
C ALA A 440 -23.21 20.57 10.12
N ARG A 441 -23.29 19.97 8.93
CA ARG A 441 -23.16 18.53 8.72
C ARG A 441 -22.09 18.30 7.68
N TYR A 442 -21.12 17.46 7.99
CA TYR A 442 -19.94 17.24 7.16
C TYR A 442 -19.64 15.76 6.99
N ARG A 443 -18.68 15.49 6.13
CA ARG A 443 -18.07 14.17 5.94
C ARG A 443 -16.66 14.33 5.36
N PHE A 444 -15.80 13.35 5.57
CA PHE A 444 -14.45 13.34 4.99
C PHE A 444 -13.94 11.91 4.78
N ALA A 445 -12.90 11.78 3.96
CA ALA A 445 -12.18 10.54 3.68
C ALA A 445 -10.67 10.76 3.77
N VAL A 446 -9.93 9.72 4.16
CA VAL A 446 -8.47 9.76 4.30
C VAL A 446 -7.81 8.61 3.52
N SER A 447 -6.53 8.78 3.17
CA SER A 447 -5.74 7.75 2.49
C SER A 447 -5.20 6.66 3.44
N GLY A 448 -5.31 6.85 4.75
CA GLY A 448 -4.96 5.88 5.79
C GLY A 448 -6.18 5.44 6.59
N THR A 449 -6.06 5.41 7.92
CA THR A 449 -7.15 5.02 8.84
C THR A 449 -7.69 6.22 9.60
N VAL A 450 -8.96 6.17 10.01
CA VAL A 450 -9.59 7.15 10.92
C VAL A 450 -9.84 6.48 12.27
N SER A 451 -9.23 7.03 13.32
CA SER A 451 -9.43 6.69 14.72
C SER A 451 -9.98 7.90 15.51
N GLY A 452 -10.29 7.73 16.79
CA GLY A 452 -10.72 8.85 17.65
C GLY A 452 -12.23 8.98 17.95
N VAL A 453 -12.55 9.97 18.78
CA VAL A 453 -13.73 10.03 19.67
C VAL A 453 -14.69 11.15 19.25
N GLY A 454 -15.52 10.90 18.23
CA GLY A 454 -16.75 11.64 18.02
C GLY A 454 -17.70 11.36 19.18
N SER A 455 -17.72 12.21 20.20
CA SER A 455 -18.44 11.97 21.47
C SER A 455 -19.97 12.02 21.36
N GLN A 456 -20.55 11.89 20.15
CA GLN A 456 -21.98 12.01 19.93
C GLN A 456 -22.60 10.85 19.14
N SER A 457 -23.84 10.52 19.49
CA SER A 457 -24.62 9.39 18.97
C SER A 457 -25.01 9.46 17.49
N HIS A 458 -24.54 10.49 16.76
CA HIS A 458 -24.91 10.76 15.37
C HIS A 458 -23.75 10.66 14.38
N ASP A 459 -22.52 10.46 14.87
CA ASP A 459 -21.34 10.32 14.03
C ASP A 459 -21.20 8.88 13.55
N ARG A 460 -20.79 8.71 12.29
CA ARG A 460 -20.53 7.40 11.68
C ARG A 460 -19.11 7.36 11.16
N ARG A 461 -18.42 6.27 11.47
CA ARG A 461 -17.06 5.99 11.00
C ARG A 461 -16.97 4.63 10.34
N SER A 462 -16.10 4.54 9.36
CA SER A 462 -15.51 3.30 8.85
C SER A 462 -13.99 3.38 9.07
N GLU A 463 -13.22 2.42 8.54
CA GLU A 463 -11.76 2.44 8.69
C GLU A 463 -11.11 3.67 8.06
N SER A 464 -11.63 4.22 6.95
CA SER A 464 -10.99 5.33 6.21
C SER A 464 -11.91 6.52 5.93
N THR A 465 -13.15 6.50 6.42
CA THR A 465 -14.11 7.61 6.24
C THR A 465 -14.86 7.94 7.53
N ALA A 466 -15.25 9.20 7.68
CA ALA A 466 -16.07 9.66 8.79
C ALA A 466 -17.10 10.71 8.35
N SER A 467 -18.19 10.80 9.11
CA SER A 467 -19.24 11.81 8.93
C SER A 467 -19.87 12.18 10.27
N GLY A 468 -20.25 13.45 10.42
CA GLY A 468 -20.78 13.96 11.67
C GLY A 468 -21.57 15.26 11.53
N ARG A 469 -21.98 15.81 12.67
CA ARG A 469 -22.75 17.06 12.73
C ARG A 469 -22.28 17.96 13.86
N ILE A 470 -21.86 19.16 13.49
CA ILE A 470 -21.61 20.26 14.41
C ILE A 470 -22.94 20.91 14.84
N GLY A 471 -23.10 21.11 16.14
CA GLY A 471 -24.22 21.79 16.78
C GLY A 471 -23.71 22.89 17.71
N ASP A 472 -23.74 22.63 19.02
CA ASP A 472 -23.14 23.48 20.07
C ASP A 472 -21.76 22.95 20.53
N SER A 473 -21.15 22.05 19.75
CA SER A 473 -20.00 21.22 20.11
C SER A 473 -18.99 21.13 18.97
N SER A 474 -17.78 20.67 19.26
CA SER A 474 -16.78 20.31 18.27
C SER A 474 -16.67 18.80 18.10
N ASP A 475 -16.32 18.34 16.91
CA ASP A 475 -16.00 16.95 16.63
C ASP A 475 -14.49 16.82 16.39
N HIS A 476 -13.92 15.72 16.90
CA HIS A 476 -12.48 15.48 16.86
C HIS A 476 -12.21 14.08 16.30
N TYR A 477 -11.43 14.03 15.23
CA TYR A 477 -10.99 12.81 14.60
C TYR A 477 -9.47 12.74 14.60
N ARG A 478 -8.98 11.53 14.62
CA ARG A 478 -7.58 11.21 14.45
C ARG A 478 -7.45 10.38 13.18
N PHE A 479 -6.43 10.61 12.36
CA PHE A 479 -6.31 9.86 11.11
C PHE A 479 -4.85 9.70 10.66
N THR A 480 -4.55 8.68 9.87
CA THR A 480 -3.25 8.53 9.20
C THR A 480 -3.40 8.85 7.70
N GLY A 481 -2.29 9.24 7.07
CA GLY A 481 -2.28 9.65 5.66
C GLY A 481 -2.90 11.03 5.43
N ALA A 482 -3.32 11.33 4.20
CA ALA A 482 -3.89 12.63 3.84
C ALA A 482 -5.43 12.61 3.83
N ILE A 483 -6.07 13.75 4.13
CA ILE A 483 -7.48 13.95 3.79
C ILE A 483 -7.57 14.08 2.26
N ILE A 484 -8.36 13.19 1.66
CA ILE A 484 -8.55 13.13 0.21
C ILE A 484 -9.89 13.71 -0.23
N SER A 485 -10.79 13.95 0.72
CA SER A 485 -12.01 14.74 0.50
C SER A 485 -12.60 15.22 1.82
N PHE A 486 -13.23 16.39 1.78
CA PHE A 486 -14.03 16.95 2.85
C PHE A 486 -15.27 17.65 2.27
N ASP A 487 -16.48 17.17 2.57
CA ASP A 487 -17.72 17.77 2.07
C ASP A 487 -18.55 18.39 3.20
N LEU A 488 -19.04 19.61 2.95
CA LEU A 488 -20.05 20.26 3.78
C LEU A 488 -21.45 19.97 3.23
N ILE A 489 -22.13 18.98 3.82
CA ILE A 489 -23.47 18.52 3.42
C ILE A 489 -24.53 19.59 3.72
N ARG A 490 -24.37 20.32 4.83
CA ARG A 490 -25.28 21.40 5.25
C ARG A 490 -24.54 22.38 6.15
N GLY A 491 -24.75 23.67 5.96
CA GLY A 491 -24.08 24.72 6.71
C GLY A 491 -23.47 25.74 5.76
N ASP A 492 -22.76 26.71 6.31
CA ASP A 492 -21.92 27.63 5.56
C ASP A 492 -20.45 27.32 5.89
N GLU A 493 -19.55 27.39 4.90
CA GLU A 493 -18.11 27.18 5.13
C GLU A 493 -17.56 28.31 6.01
N ASP A 494 -18.07 29.53 5.84
CA ASP A 494 -17.69 30.70 6.64
C ASP A 494 -18.05 30.55 8.13
N ASP A 495 -18.95 29.60 8.46
CA ASP A 495 -19.40 29.29 9.81
C ASP A 495 -18.65 28.10 10.44
N LEU A 496 -17.67 27.52 9.74
CA LEU A 496 -16.88 26.37 10.18
C LEU A 496 -15.39 26.70 10.31
N GLU A 497 -14.79 26.19 11.37
CA GLU A 497 -13.35 26.18 11.56
C GLU A 497 -12.85 24.74 11.51
N LEU A 498 -12.03 24.45 10.51
CA LEU A 498 -11.39 23.15 10.30
C LEU A 498 -9.92 23.25 10.65
N LEU A 499 -9.48 22.51 11.65
CA LEU A 499 -8.10 22.52 12.12
C LEU A 499 -7.50 21.14 11.87
N VAL A 500 -6.51 21.08 10.98
CA VAL A 500 -5.67 19.88 10.79
C VAL A 500 -4.35 20.11 11.51
N ASP A 501 -4.07 19.30 12.51
CA ASP A 501 -2.92 19.44 13.42
C ASP A 501 -2.85 20.83 14.05
N GLY A 502 -4.03 21.38 14.39
CA GLY A 502 -4.17 22.73 14.94
C GLY A 502 -3.99 23.86 13.94
N ASN A 503 -3.77 23.58 12.65
CA ASN A 503 -3.69 24.59 11.59
C ASN A 503 -5.01 24.72 10.85
N GLU A 504 -5.50 25.96 10.72
CA GLU A 504 -6.74 26.22 10.01
C GLU A 504 -6.61 25.85 8.52
N ARG A 505 -7.64 25.19 7.99
CA ARG A 505 -7.74 24.72 6.61
C ARG A 505 -9.08 25.15 6.04
N THR A 506 -9.08 25.54 4.78
CA THR A 506 -10.32 25.72 4.02
C THR A 506 -10.80 24.36 3.50
N ILE A 507 -12.08 24.24 3.19
CA ILE A 507 -12.61 23.02 2.55
C ILE A 507 -11.90 22.77 1.21
N ALA A 508 -11.63 23.84 0.45
CA ALA A 508 -10.89 23.75 -0.80
C ALA A 508 -9.46 23.19 -0.62
N ALA A 509 -8.78 23.48 0.49
CA ALA A 509 -7.43 22.95 0.77
C ALA A 509 -7.45 21.47 1.17
N LEU A 510 -8.57 20.96 1.67
CA LEU A 510 -8.77 19.56 2.05
C LEU A 510 -9.34 18.70 0.91
N ASN A 511 -9.62 19.30 -0.24
CA ASN A 511 -10.07 18.62 -1.46
C ASN A 511 -9.00 18.83 -2.55
N PRO A 512 -8.07 17.89 -2.73
CA PRO A 512 -7.04 17.97 -3.77
C PRO A 512 -7.65 18.21 -5.15
N SER A 513 -7.08 19.11 -5.95
CA SER A 513 -7.66 19.51 -7.25
C SER A 513 -7.65 18.41 -8.31
N ASP A 514 -6.93 17.32 -8.07
CA ASP A 514 -6.89 16.11 -8.89
C ASP A 514 -7.98 15.09 -8.50
N ILE A 515 -8.80 15.42 -7.49
CA ILE A 515 -9.99 14.67 -7.07
C ILE A 515 -11.23 15.37 -7.62
N HIS A 516 -12.02 14.62 -8.38
CA HIS A 516 -13.26 15.02 -9.01
C HIS A 516 -14.47 14.41 -8.29
N GLU A 517 -15.61 15.10 -8.29
CA GLU A 517 -16.89 14.59 -7.79
C GLU A 517 -17.83 14.26 -8.96
N LEU A 518 -18.31 13.01 -9.02
CA LEU A 518 -19.42 12.60 -9.88
C LEU A 518 -20.68 12.37 -9.05
N ARG A 519 -21.66 13.26 -9.17
CA ARG A 519 -23.00 13.10 -8.59
C ARG A 519 -23.97 12.57 -9.64
N VAL A 520 -24.65 11.48 -9.34
CA VAL A 520 -25.75 10.92 -10.13
C VAL A 520 -27.04 11.12 -9.35
N SER A 521 -28.00 11.88 -9.87
CA SER A 521 -29.27 12.19 -9.19
C SER A 521 -30.45 11.62 -9.95
N GLY A 522 -31.35 10.90 -9.27
CA GLY A 522 -32.55 10.33 -9.88
C GLY A 522 -33.73 11.29 -9.89
N THR A 523 -34.55 11.25 -10.95
CA THR A 523 -35.73 12.13 -11.11
C THR A 523 -37.06 11.43 -10.81
N GLY A 524 -37.02 10.20 -10.29
CA GLY A 524 -38.19 9.49 -9.76
C GLY A 524 -38.15 7.97 -9.99
N SER A 525 -38.05 7.51 -11.23
CA SER A 525 -37.99 6.08 -11.54
C SER A 525 -36.59 5.52 -11.25
N ARG A 526 -36.52 4.36 -10.58
CA ARG A 526 -35.26 3.66 -10.33
C ARG A 526 -34.49 3.44 -11.63
N THR A 527 -33.31 4.04 -11.73
CA THR A 527 -32.47 4.05 -12.92
C THR A 527 -31.07 3.57 -12.53
N PRO A 528 -30.67 2.36 -12.93
CA PRO A 528 -29.31 1.89 -12.72
C PRO A 528 -28.33 2.60 -13.66
N TYR A 529 -27.10 2.80 -13.19
CA TYR A 529 -26.01 3.40 -13.94
C TYR A 529 -24.69 2.67 -13.67
N ALA A 530 -23.70 2.93 -14.52
CA ALA A 530 -22.33 2.53 -14.30
C ALA A 530 -21.38 3.53 -14.96
N PHE A 531 -20.23 3.78 -14.36
CA PHE A 531 -19.19 4.63 -14.95
C PHE A 531 -17.80 4.08 -14.70
N GLU A 532 -16.85 4.46 -15.54
CA GLU A 532 -15.43 4.11 -15.48
C GLU A 532 -14.62 5.42 -15.47
N VAL A 533 -13.47 5.43 -14.79
CA VAL A 533 -12.55 6.58 -14.70
C VAL A 533 -11.14 6.15 -15.11
N SER A 534 -10.26 7.10 -15.43
CA SER A 534 -8.85 6.80 -15.75
C SER A 534 -7.95 6.66 -14.52
N GLY A 535 -8.43 7.07 -13.34
CA GLY A 535 -7.73 6.94 -12.06
C GLY A 535 -8.48 6.05 -11.08
N ILE A 536 -8.57 6.47 -9.81
CA ILE A 536 -9.18 5.69 -8.74
C ILE A 536 -10.48 6.35 -8.28
N VAL A 537 -11.52 5.57 -8.00
CA VAL A 537 -12.76 6.01 -7.35
C VAL A 537 -12.70 5.69 -5.87
N TYR A 538 -13.07 6.68 -5.04
CA TYR A 538 -13.18 6.57 -3.60
C TYR A 538 -14.65 6.40 -3.21
N PRO A 539 -14.94 5.52 -2.24
CA PRO A 539 -16.29 5.33 -1.74
C PRO A 539 -16.80 6.61 -1.08
N THR A 540 -18.08 6.92 -1.25
CA THR A 540 -18.68 8.08 -0.61
C THR A 540 -20.00 7.74 0.10
N ALA A 541 -20.33 8.49 1.16
CA ALA A 541 -21.39 8.30 2.15
C ALA A 541 -22.84 8.32 1.64
N THR A 542 -23.07 8.56 0.34
CA THR A 542 -24.39 8.36 -0.30
C THR A 542 -24.50 7.00 -0.99
N ALA A 543 -23.39 6.27 -1.17
CA ALA A 543 -23.40 4.90 -1.62
C ALA A 543 -24.25 4.04 -0.67
N THR A 544 -25.32 3.50 -1.23
CA THR A 544 -26.20 2.54 -0.61
C THR A 544 -25.68 1.12 -0.83
N GLY A 545 -26.28 0.12 -0.19
CA GLY A 545 -25.96 -1.29 -0.49
C GLY A 545 -26.31 -1.72 -1.92
N GLU A 546 -26.92 -0.84 -2.73
CA GLU A 546 -27.19 -1.07 -4.16
C GLU A 546 -26.04 -0.53 -5.06
N ASP A 547 -25.08 0.18 -4.46
CA ASP A 547 -23.94 0.75 -5.16
C ASP A 547 -22.70 -0.13 -5.03
N HIS A 548 -21.90 -0.09 -6.08
CA HIS A 548 -20.75 -0.94 -6.34
C HIS A 548 -19.60 -0.07 -6.86
N VAL A 549 -18.80 0.49 -5.97
CA VAL A 549 -17.55 1.22 -6.19
C VAL A 549 -16.30 0.31 -6.30
N GLY A 550 -15.92 -0.01 -7.54
CA GLY A 550 -14.62 -0.57 -7.88
C GLY A 550 -13.49 0.45 -7.99
N VAL A 551 -12.25 -0.02 -8.11
CA VAL A 551 -11.02 0.81 -8.16
C VAL A 551 -11.15 1.93 -9.20
N ASP A 552 -11.57 1.64 -10.42
CA ASP A 552 -11.71 2.61 -11.52
C ASP A 552 -13.13 2.58 -12.12
N ARG A 553 -14.06 1.85 -11.51
CA ARG A 553 -15.38 1.59 -12.08
C ARG A 553 -16.44 1.51 -11.01
N VAL A 554 -17.56 2.19 -11.22
CA VAL A 554 -18.72 2.13 -10.35
C VAL A 554 -19.95 1.60 -11.09
N SER A 555 -20.83 0.91 -10.38
CA SER A 555 -22.23 0.72 -10.77
C SER A 555 -23.16 0.97 -9.60
N GLY A 556 -24.35 1.50 -9.86
CA GLY A 556 -25.29 1.88 -8.81
C GLY A 556 -26.70 2.08 -9.35
N ALA A 557 -27.61 2.56 -8.50
CA ALA A 557 -28.96 2.92 -8.95
C ALA A 557 -29.62 4.03 -8.13
N VAL A 558 -30.10 5.06 -8.82
CA VAL A 558 -30.85 6.17 -8.20
C VAL A 558 -32.34 6.13 -8.53
N ALA A 559 -33.19 6.53 -7.58
CA ALA A 559 -34.63 6.75 -7.78
C ALA A 559 -35.04 8.21 -7.51
N ALA A 560 -35.37 8.57 -6.27
CA ALA A 560 -35.71 9.94 -5.84
C ALA A 560 -34.59 10.60 -5.00
N GLY A 561 -33.36 10.08 -5.10
CA GLY A 561 -32.17 10.51 -4.36
C GLY A 561 -30.98 10.72 -5.28
N HIS A 562 -29.78 10.78 -4.71
CA HIS A 562 -28.53 10.91 -5.45
C HIS A 562 -27.43 10.08 -4.80
N ASP A 563 -26.50 9.66 -5.63
CA ASP A 563 -25.27 8.99 -5.23
C ASP A 563 -24.10 9.87 -5.67
N ASP A 564 -23.08 9.97 -4.84
CA ASP A 564 -21.89 10.77 -5.07
C ASP A 564 -20.67 9.87 -5.09
N TYR A 565 -19.74 10.17 -5.98
CA TYR A 565 -18.47 9.46 -6.12
C TYR A 565 -17.34 10.45 -6.23
N LEU A 566 -16.26 10.20 -5.49
CA LEU A 566 -15.04 10.97 -5.61
C LEU A 566 -14.06 10.15 -6.41
N PHE A 567 -13.30 10.74 -7.32
CA PHE A 567 -12.38 9.97 -8.14
C PHE A 567 -11.21 10.81 -8.66
N ARG A 568 -10.07 10.18 -8.94
CA ARG A 568 -8.98 10.79 -9.71
C ARG A 568 -9.10 10.49 -11.19
N GLY A 569 -8.55 11.38 -12.02
CA GLY A 569 -8.54 11.22 -13.47
C GLY A 569 -9.85 11.66 -14.11
N ASP A 570 -10.09 11.21 -15.34
CA ASP A 570 -11.25 11.59 -16.14
C ASP A 570 -12.29 10.47 -16.16
N VAL A 571 -13.58 10.80 -16.28
CA VAL A 571 -14.60 9.79 -16.60
C VAL A 571 -14.36 9.27 -18.01
N THR A 572 -14.01 8.00 -18.14
CA THR A 572 -13.69 7.34 -19.41
C THR A 572 -14.90 6.66 -20.03
N ALA A 573 -15.90 6.28 -19.22
CA ALA A 573 -17.18 5.79 -19.71
C ALA A 573 -18.33 6.06 -18.73
N PHE A 574 -19.54 6.29 -19.24
CA PHE A 574 -20.78 6.33 -18.44
C PHE A 574 -21.93 5.67 -19.19
N ARG A 575 -22.62 4.73 -18.54
CA ARG A 575 -23.64 3.86 -19.15
C ARG A 575 -24.87 3.75 -18.25
N LEU A 576 -26.05 3.61 -18.87
CA LEU A 576 -27.28 3.19 -18.20
C LEU A 576 -27.62 1.76 -18.65
N PRO A 577 -27.44 0.73 -17.79
CA PRO A 577 -27.82 -0.64 -18.11
C PRO A 577 -29.30 -0.79 -18.46
N SER A 578 -30.15 0.05 -17.87
CA SER A 578 -31.56 0.21 -18.23
C SER A 578 -32.07 1.58 -17.81
N GLY A 579 -33.18 2.04 -18.39
CA GLY A 579 -33.73 3.38 -18.14
C GLY A 579 -33.34 4.41 -19.19
N SER A 580 -33.51 5.69 -18.87
CA SER A 580 -33.28 6.81 -19.78
C SER A 580 -32.42 7.87 -19.09
N PHE A 581 -31.60 8.58 -19.86
CA PHE A 581 -30.85 9.74 -19.37
C PHE A 581 -31.76 10.93 -19.00
N GLU A 582 -33.04 10.87 -19.35
CA GLU A 582 -34.06 11.81 -18.85
C GLU A 582 -34.50 11.49 -17.41
N ALA A 583 -34.23 10.27 -16.94
CA ALA A 583 -34.58 9.80 -15.60
C ALA A 583 -33.47 10.08 -14.55
N ILE A 584 -32.34 10.63 -14.98
CA ILE A 584 -31.23 11.03 -14.11
C ILE A 584 -30.61 12.37 -14.53
N ASP A 585 -30.02 13.07 -13.57
CA ASP A 585 -29.15 14.22 -13.79
C ASP A 585 -27.74 13.85 -13.29
N VAL A 586 -26.73 13.99 -14.14
CA VAL A 586 -25.33 13.73 -13.77
C VAL A 586 -24.58 15.05 -13.67
N PHE A 587 -23.80 15.21 -12.61
CA PHE A 587 -22.96 16.37 -12.35
C PHE A 587 -21.51 15.91 -12.16
N LEU A 588 -20.58 16.59 -12.84
CA LEU A 588 -19.14 16.46 -12.65
C LEU A 588 -18.63 17.77 -12.07
N ASP A 589 -18.03 17.72 -10.88
CA ASP A 589 -17.55 18.89 -10.12
C ASP A 589 -18.62 19.98 -10.00
N GLY A 590 -19.84 19.56 -9.61
CA GLY A 590 -21.01 20.43 -9.49
C GLY A 590 -21.60 20.94 -10.81
N ARG A 591 -21.00 20.63 -11.97
CA ARG A 591 -21.51 21.03 -13.29
C ARG A 591 -22.31 19.91 -13.93
N ARG A 592 -23.55 20.21 -14.32
CA ARG A 592 -24.38 19.23 -15.05
C ARG A 592 -23.73 18.88 -16.39
N VAL A 593 -23.58 17.59 -16.65
CA VAL A 593 -22.91 17.04 -17.84
C VAL A 593 -23.84 16.12 -18.62
N SER A 594 -23.64 16.05 -19.93
CA SER A 594 -24.38 15.15 -20.82
C SER A 594 -23.65 13.82 -21.02
N LEU A 595 -24.39 12.78 -21.42
CA LEU A 595 -23.81 11.46 -21.75
C LEU A 595 -22.68 11.55 -22.81
N THR A 596 -22.76 12.50 -23.75
CA THR A 596 -21.73 12.70 -24.78
C THR A 596 -20.43 13.25 -24.20
N GLN A 597 -20.51 14.07 -23.14
CA GLN A 597 -19.34 14.61 -22.45
C GLN A 597 -18.68 13.58 -21.54
N LEU A 598 -19.48 12.68 -20.96
CA LEU A 598 -19.02 11.56 -20.13
C LEU A 598 -18.55 10.34 -20.94
N ASN A 599 -18.70 10.38 -22.27
CA ASN A 599 -18.21 9.37 -23.20
C ASN A 599 -17.56 10.06 -24.40
N PRO A 600 -16.43 10.78 -24.21
CA PRO A 600 -15.69 11.30 -25.34
C PRO A 600 -15.29 10.12 -26.23
N ARG A 601 -15.64 10.17 -27.52
CA ARG A 601 -15.35 9.08 -28.46
C ARG A 601 -13.85 8.76 -28.44
N THR A 602 -13.52 7.48 -28.28
CA THR A 602 -12.18 6.93 -28.46
C THR A 602 -11.58 7.27 -29.83
#